data_AF-A0A834HRD6-F1
#
_entry.id   AF-A0A834HRD6-F1
#
_cell.length_a   1.000
_cell.length_b   1.000
_cell.length_c   1.000
_cell.angle_alpha   90.00
_cell.angle_beta   90.00
_cell.angle_gamma   90.00
#
_symmetry.space_group_name_H-M   'P 1'
#
loop_
_entity.id
_entity.type
_entity.pdbx_description
1 polymer ?
#
loop_
_entity_poly.entity_id
_entity_poly.type
_entity_poly.pdbx_seq_one_letter_code
_entity_poly.pdbx_strand_id
1 'polypeptide(L)'
;MADEVRENGHSENGDVPEIELIIRASTIDGRPELKTISLKVTTVDMQKPPPDFRTNFEATPPPILIDRGMAILENEKIERHIMKTVPGGHNLFVQDKEVATLIENLYTKFKMYVTKYESLDTKEASQPLFSHLERINDFMVKRGTRFLTGDTMSCFDCELMPRLQHIRIGAKAFRKFEIPNKFQGLWRYMANMYELEAFRQSCPADQDIISHIKNQLGLRTTARIELETPVYTTSIPMMDS
;
A
#
# COMPACT_ATOMS: atom_id res chain seq x y z
N MET A 1 12.96 12.98 36.51
CA MET A 1 13.67 12.55 35.28
C MET A 1 12.72 11.62 34.57
N ALA A 2 12.45 11.92 33.30
CA ALA A 2 11.29 11.45 32.55
C ALA A 2 11.29 9.94 32.30
N ASP A 3 10.10 9.35 32.37
CA ASP A 3 9.81 7.99 31.95
C ASP A 3 10.08 7.82 30.46
N GLU A 4 10.93 6.84 30.11
CA GLU A 4 11.11 6.37 28.75
C GLU A 4 9.89 5.57 28.31
N VAL A 5 9.08 6.17 27.44
CA VAL A 5 8.05 5.46 26.68
C VAL A 5 8.75 4.49 25.72
N ARG A 6 8.67 3.20 26.02
CA ARG A 6 9.06 2.14 25.09
C ARG A 6 7.99 2.05 24.00
N GLU A 7 8.22 2.72 22.87
CA GLU A 7 7.49 2.46 21.63
C GLU A 7 7.95 1.12 21.05
N ASN A 8 7.38 0.02 21.55
CA ASN A 8 7.42 -1.28 20.87
C ASN A 8 6.28 -1.33 19.85
N GLY A 9 6.45 -0.61 18.73
CA GLY A 9 5.65 -0.81 17.53
C GLY A 9 6.41 -1.74 16.60
N HIS A 10 6.27 -3.05 16.77
CA HIS A 10 6.70 -4.00 15.74
C HIS A 10 5.84 -3.70 14.51
N SER A 11 6.40 -3.06 13.50
CA SER A 11 5.66 -2.62 12.32
C SER A 11 5.17 -3.85 11.55
N GLU A 12 3.89 -4.19 11.70
CA GLU A 12 3.14 -5.10 10.80
C GLU A 12 3.04 -4.54 9.35
N ASN A 13 3.81 -3.50 9.00
CA ASN A 13 3.77 -2.75 7.74
C ASN A 13 4.51 -3.44 6.57
N GLY A 14 5.28 -4.51 6.80
CA GLY A 14 6.10 -5.14 5.76
C GLY A 14 5.35 -5.95 4.69
N ASP A 15 4.02 -5.93 4.66
CA ASP A 15 3.22 -6.87 3.86
C ASP A 15 2.87 -6.36 2.45
N VAL A 16 2.92 -5.05 2.21
CA VAL A 16 2.60 -4.42 0.92
C VAL A 16 3.67 -3.39 0.59
N PRO A 17 4.47 -3.56 -0.47
CA PRO A 17 5.58 -2.68 -0.77
C PRO A 17 5.08 -1.29 -1.19
N GLU A 18 5.38 -0.28 -0.37
CA GLU A 18 5.07 1.13 -0.60
C GLU A 18 6.28 1.96 -1.05
N ILE A 19 7.51 1.45 -0.84
CA ILE A 19 8.76 2.19 -1.10
C ILE A 19 8.87 2.69 -2.55
N GLU A 20 8.50 1.89 -3.55
CA GLU A 20 8.53 2.34 -4.95
C GLU A 20 7.58 3.52 -5.17
N LEU A 21 6.38 3.46 -4.59
CA LEU A 21 5.40 4.54 -4.65
C LEU A 21 5.92 5.79 -3.94
N ILE A 22 6.58 5.66 -2.79
CA ILE A 22 7.21 6.78 -2.07
C ILE A 22 8.25 7.49 -2.95
N ILE A 23 9.14 6.74 -3.62
CA ILE A 23 10.19 7.33 -4.48
C ILE A 23 9.56 8.00 -5.70
N ARG A 24 8.59 7.35 -6.34
CA ARG A 24 7.87 7.92 -7.50
C ARG A 24 7.06 9.15 -7.11
N ALA A 25 6.33 9.13 -6.01
CA ALA A 25 5.56 10.28 -5.52
C ALA A 25 6.48 11.46 -5.18
N SER A 26 7.67 11.19 -4.64
CA SER A 26 8.67 12.23 -4.37
C SER A 26 9.24 12.90 -5.63
N THR A 27 9.17 12.24 -6.80
CA THR A 27 9.84 12.67 -8.05
C THR A 27 8.89 13.05 -9.18
N ILE A 28 7.65 12.54 -9.21
CA ILE A 28 6.72 12.63 -10.35
C ILE A 28 5.57 13.59 -10.05
N ASP A 29 4.87 13.44 -8.92
CA ASP A 29 3.56 14.06 -8.69
C ASP A 29 3.59 15.36 -7.88
N GLY A 30 4.75 16.03 -7.82
CA GLY A 30 4.92 17.21 -6.96
C GLY A 30 5.50 18.44 -7.63
N ARG A 31 6.57 18.34 -8.44
CA ARG A 31 7.32 19.51 -8.91
C ARG A 31 8.06 19.18 -10.21
N PRO A 32 7.70 19.75 -11.37
CA PRO A 32 8.37 19.54 -12.67
C PRO A 32 9.89 19.80 -12.64
N GLU A 33 10.35 20.55 -11.64
CA GLU A 33 11.74 20.94 -11.42
C GLU A 33 12.59 19.84 -10.73
N LEU A 34 11.99 18.74 -10.29
CA LEU A 34 12.63 17.68 -9.49
C LEU A 34 12.94 16.38 -10.26
N LYS A 35 13.05 16.42 -11.59
CA LYS A 35 13.55 15.29 -12.42
C LYS A 35 15.05 15.04 -12.24
N THR A 36 15.51 14.91 -11.01
CA THR A 36 16.94 14.83 -10.64
C THR A 36 17.41 13.42 -10.29
N ILE A 37 16.51 12.43 -10.23
CA ILE A 37 16.85 11.05 -9.85
C ILE A 37 16.37 10.07 -10.92
N SER A 38 17.27 9.18 -11.35
CA SER A 38 16.95 8.03 -12.17
C SER A 38 16.61 6.84 -11.27
N LEU A 39 15.35 6.43 -11.23
CA LEU A 39 14.93 5.23 -10.52
C LEU A 39 15.09 3.99 -11.40
N LYS A 40 15.85 3.00 -10.92
CA LYS A 40 15.93 1.67 -11.51
C LYS A 40 15.33 0.65 -10.55
N VAL A 41 14.25 0.00 -10.97
CA VAL A 41 13.63 -1.09 -10.22
C VAL A 41 14.22 -2.42 -10.68
N THR A 42 14.64 -3.25 -9.73
CA THR A 42 15.13 -4.62 -9.99
C THR A 42 14.29 -5.59 -9.18
N THR A 43 13.57 -6.48 -9.85
CA THR A 43 12.78 -7.52 -9.18
C THR A 43 13.67 -8.72 -8.84
N VAL A 44 13.40 -9.35 -7.70
CA VAL A 44 14.13 -10.53 -7.22
C VAL A 44 13.12 -11.63 -6.90
N ASP A 45 13.28 -12.77 -7.55
CA ASP A 45 12.58 -13.99 -7.16
C ASP A 45 13.26 -14.57 -5.91
N MET A 46 12.60 -14.44 -4.75
CA MET A 46 13.13 -14.93 -3.49
C MET A 46 13.13 -16.47 -3.37
N GLN A 47 12.45 -17.20 -4.25
CA GLN A 47 12.55 -18.66 -4.34
C GLN A 47 13.80 -19.08 -5.12
N LYS A 48 14.26 -18.23 -6.04
CA LYS A 48 15.48 -18.45 -6.83
C LYS A 48 16.31 -17.17 -6.95
N PRO A 49 16.86 -16.65 -5.83
CA PRO A 49 17.58 -15.39 -5.83
C PRO A 49 18.91 -15.51 -6.61
N PRO A 50 19.44 -14.41 -7.15
CA PRO A 50 20.78 -14.39 -7.74
C PRO A 50 21.85 -14.91 -6.76
N PRO A 51 22.92 -15.58 -7.24
CA PRO A 51 23.93 -16.22 -6.39
C PRO A 51 24.51 -15.28 -5.31
N ASP A 52 24.78 -14.02 -5.68
CA ASP A 52 25.42 -13.05 -4.80
C ASP A 52 24.43 -12.29 -3.90
N PHE A 53 23.11 -12.52 -4.04
CA PHE A 53 22.10 -11.77 -3.29
C PHE A 53 22.26 -11.95 -1.78
N ARG A 54 22.51 -13.18 -1.32
CA ARG A 54 22.69 -13.48 0.11
C ARG A 54 23.92 -12.80 0.68
N THR A 55 25.03 -12.82 -0.06
CA THR A 55 26.29 -12.20 0.36
C THR A 55 26.18 -10.68 0.40
N ASN A 56 25.47 -10.08 -0.56
CA ASN A 56 25.37 -8.63 -0.69
C ASN A 56 24.33 -7.99 0.24
N PHE A 57 23.28 -8.73 0.62
CA PHE A 57 22.12 -8.18 1.33
C PHE A 57 21.69 -8.99 2.56
N GLU A 58 22.54 -9.91 3.02
CA GLU A 58 22.31 -10.71 4.24
C GLU A 58 21.00 -11.52 4.23
N ALA A 59 20.53 -11.91 3.03
CA ALA A 59 19.23 -12.54 2.82
C ALA A 59 18.02 -11.70 3.28
N THR A 60 18.19 -10.39 3.45
CA THR A 60 17.10 -9.45 3.69
C THR A 60 16.14 -9.47 2.50
N PRO A 61 14.83 -9.71 2.70
CA PRO A 61 13.87 -9.62 1.61
C PRO A 61 13.72 -8.16 1.13
N PRO A 62 13.42 -7.93 -0.16
CA PRO A 62 13.01 -6.62 -0.64
C PRO A 62 11.82 -6.04 0.17
N PRO A 63 11.67 -4.70 0.25
CA PRO A 63 12.41 -3.69 -0.51
C PRO A 63 13.83 -3.42 0.02
N ILE A 64 14.78 -3.26 -0.90
CA ILE A 64 16.16 -2.83 -0.62
C ILE A 64 16.43 -1.60 -1.48
N LEU A 65 16.94 -0.53 -0.87
CA LEU A 65 17.36 0.66 -1.60
C LEU A 65 18.88 0.63 -1.80
N ILE A 66 19.32 0.87 -3.04
CA ILE A 66 20.75 1.04 -3.36
C ILE A 66 20.95 2.47 -3.86
N ASP A 67 21.72 3.27 -3.13
CA ASP A 67 22.09 4.63 -3.52
C ASP A 67 23.61 4.75 -3.62
N ARG A 68 24.12 4.98 -4.84
CA ARG A 68 25.56 5.10 -5.14
C ARG A 68 26.42 3.95 -4.54
N GLY A 69 25.88 2.73 -4.56
CA GLY A 69 26.55 1.53 -4.03
C GLY A 69 26.31 1.27 -2.53
N MET A 70 25.65 2.18 -1.82
CA MET A 70 25.23 1.97 -0.43
C MET A 70 23.89 1.24 -0.40
N ALA A 71 23.87 0.02 0.17
CA ALA A 71 22.65 -0.73 0.39
C ALA A 71 21.99 -0.34 1.73
N ILE A 72 20.69 -0.09 1.69
CA ILE A 72 19.84 0.23 2.84
C ILE A 72 18.73 -0.81 2.88
N LEU A 73 18.71 -1.59 3.95
CA LEU A 73 17.96 -2.85 4.02
C LEU A 73 16.67 -2.76 4.85
N GLU A 74 16.61 -1.83 5.81
CA GLU A 74 15.46 -1.68 6.73
C GLU A 74 14.50 -0.59 6.23
N ASN A 75 13.20 -0.87 6.20
CA ASN A 75 12.17 0.05 5.70
C ASN A 75 12.26 1.45 6.34
N GLU A 76 12.35 1.54 7.66
CA GLU A 76 12.47 2.84 8.35
C GLU A 76 13.74 3.62 7.93
N LYS A 77 14.84 2.91 7.66
CA LYS A 77 16.08 3.52 7.18
C LYS A 77 15.95 3.94 5.72
N ILE A 78 15.26 3.16 4.89
CA ILE A 78 14.94 3.51 3.49
C ILE A 78 14.10 4.78 3.45
N GLU A 79 13.00 4.84 4.21
CA GLU A 79 12.14 6.02 4.32
C GLU A 79 12.90 7.25 4.79
N ARG A 80 13.69 7.11 5.86
CA ARG A 80 14.54 8.18 6.39
C ARG A 80 15.59 8.64 5.39
N HIS A 81 16.12 7.73 4.57
CA HIS A 81 17.04 8.07 3.49
C HIS A 81 16.32 8.87 2.41
N ILE A 82 15.18 8.37 1.90
CA ILE A 82 14.37 9.07 0.89
C ILE A 82 14.01 10.47 1.36
N MET A 83 13.53 10.62 2.60
CA MET A 83 13.19 11.92 3.20
C MET A 83 14.35 12.93 3.12
N LYS A 84 15.60 12.46 3.30
CA LYS A 84 16.80 13.31 3.37
C LYS A 84 17.48 13.53 2.03
N THR A 85 17.50 12.53 1.15
CA THR A 85 18.36 12.52 -0.05
C THR A 85 17.59 12.68 -1.35
N VAL A 86 16.30 12.31 -1.37
CA VAL A 86 15.45 12.49 -2.55
C VAL A 86 14.87 13.90 -2.54
N PRO A 87 15.11 14.70 -3.59
CA PRO A 87 14.50 16.01 -3.71
C PRO A 87 12.97 15.91 -3.66
N GLY A 88 12.34 16.75 -2.85
CA GLY A 88 10.91 16.66 -2.58
C GLY A 88 10.53 15.67 -1.48
N GLY A 89 11.41 14.73 -1.10
CA GLY A 89 11.14 13.67 -0.11
C GLY A 89 10.63 14.22 1.23
N HIS A 90 11.27 15.24 1.80
CA HIS A 90 10.83 15.88 3.04
C HIS A 90 9.38 16.43 3.00
N ASN A 91 8.83 16.78 1.83
CA ASN A 91 7.45 17.24 1.72
C ASN A 91 6.43 16.09 1.81
N LEU A 92 6.87 14.86 1.51
CA LEU A 92 6.04 13.67 1.56
C LEU A 92 5.86 13.21 3.02
N PHE A 93 6.91 13.31 3.85
CA PHE A 93 6.89 12.86 5.25
C PHE A 93 6.30 13.95 6.17
N VAL A 94 4.98 13.99 6.25
CA VAL A 94 4.23 14.89 7.15
C VAL A 94 3.89 14.19 8.48
N GLN A 95 3.72 14.97 9.54
CA GLN A 95 3.27 14.45 10.83
C GLN A 95 1.78 14.73 11.02
N ASP A 96 0.97 13.67 11.04
CA ASP A 96 -0.46 13.76 11.35
C ASP A 96 -0.87 12.53 12.17
N LYS A 97 -1.04 12.71 13.50
CA LYS A 97 -1.40 11.62 14.41
C LYS A 97 -2.82 11.09 14.16
N GLU A 98 -3.74 11.96 13.73
CA GLU A 98 -5.11 11.56 13.44
C GLU A 98 -5.14 10.61 12.23
N VAL A 99 -4.42 10.96 11.17
CA VAL A 99 -4.29 10.13 9.96
C VAL A 99 -3.53 8.84 10.26
N ALA A 100 -2.44 8.90 11.03
CA ALA A 100 -1.70 7.70 11.42
C ALA A 100 -2.60 6.68 12.13
N THR A 101 -3.34 7.10 13.15
CA THR A 101 -4.29 6.24 13.88
C THR A 101 -5.49 5.82 13.01
N LEU A 102 -5.88 6.64 12.03
CA LEU A 102 -6.99 6.32 11.13
C LEU A 102 -6.68 5.10 10.26
N ILE A 103 -5.46 5.00 9.70
CA ILE A 103 -5.09 3.95 8.74
C ILE A 103 -4.41 2.74 9.39
N GLU A 104 -3.94 2.88 10.63
CA GLU A 104 -3.29 1.84 11.42
C GLU A 104 -4.14 0.55 11.47
N ASN A 105 -3.50 -0.62 11.33
CA ASN A 105 -4.14 -1.94 11.41
C ASN A 105 -5.18 -2.27 10.33
N LEU A 106 -5.37 -1.42 9.30
CA LEU A 106 -6.31 -1.69 8.21
C LEU A 106 -5.99 -3.01 7.50
N TYR A 107 -4.71 -3.22 7.16
CA TYR A 107 -4.29 -4.42 6.44
C TYR A 107 -4.44 -5.69 7.28
N THR A 108 -4.22 -5.61 8.60
CA THR A 108 -4.44 -6.73 9.52
C THR A 108 -5.91 -7.15 9.54
N LYS A 109 -6.86 -6.19 9.55
CA LYS A 109 -8.29 -6.51 9.43
C LYS A 109 -8.63 -7.14 8.09
N PHE A 110 -8.00 -6.69 7.01
CA PHE A 110 -8.11 -7.32 5.70
C PHE A 110 -7.61 -8.77 5.69
N LYS A 111 -6.40 -9.04 6.21
CA LYS A 111 -5.83 -10.39 6.33
C LYS A 111 -6.77 -11.31 7.12
N MET A 112 -7.30 -10.83 8.25
CA MET A 112 -8.28 -11.57 9.05
C MET A 112 -9.55 -11.86 8.26
N TYR A 113 -10.05 -10.89 7.49
CA TYR A 113 -11.25 -11.05 6.67
C TYR A 113 -11.09 -12.13 5.61
N VAL A 114 -9.97 -12.13 4.88
CA VAL A 114 -9.74 -13.11 3.80
C VAL A 114 -9.30 -14.49 4.31
N THR A 115 -8.80 -14.60 5.54
CA THR A 115 -8.34 -15.89 6.12
C THR A 115 -9.39 -16.61 6.95
N LYS A 116 -10.37 -15.93 7.57
CA LYS A 116 -11.40 -16.58 8.40
C LYS A 116 -12.11 -17.71 7.62
N TYR A 117 -11.87 -18.96 8.01
CA TYR A 117 -12.53 -20.14 7.45
C TYR A 117 -14.04 -19.91 7.36
N GLU A 118 -14.67 -20.44 6.31
CA GLU A 118 -16.10 -20.36 5.96
C GLU A 118 -17.05 -20.42 7.17
N SER A 119 -17.10 -19.37 7.99
CA SER A 119 -18.18 -19.17 8.92
C SER A 119 -19.38 -18.90 8.04
N LEU A 120 -20.43 -19.71 8.23
CA LEU A 120 -21.69 -19.59 7.50
C LEU A 120 -22.26 -18.16 7.54
N ASP A 121 -21.83 -17.36 8.53
CA ASP A 121 -22.10 -15.94 8.60
C ASP A 121 -20.93 -15.09 8.08
N THR A 122 -20.92 -14.86 6.77
CA THR A 122 -19.96 -13.97 6.09
C THR A 122 -20.14 -12.50 6.49
N LYS A 123 -21.31 -12.13 7.02
CA LYS A 123 -21.61 -10.74 7.40
C LYS A 123 -20.83 -10.33 8.64
N GLU A 124 -20.79 -11.14 9.69
CA GLU A 124 -20.05 -10.83 10.92
C GLU A 124 -18.54 -10.71 10.68
N ALA A 125 -17.97 -11.59 9.85
CA ALA A 125 -16.54 -11.56 9.53
C ALA A 125 -16.11 -10.28 8.80
N SER A 126 -17.02 -9.69 7.99
CA SER A 126 -16.77 -8.45 7.25
C SER A 126 -16.84 -7.19 8.12
N GLN A 127 -17.51 -7.24 9.28
CA GLN A 127 -17.79 -6.06 10.10
C GLN A 127 -16.53 -5.25 10.45
N PRO A 128 -15.41 -5.84 10.94
CA PRO A 128 -14.26 -5.05 11.34
C PRO A 128 -13.59 -4.31 10.17
N LEU A 129 -13.46 -4.95 9.01
CA LEU A 129 -12.91 -4.31 7.81
C LEU A 129 -13.87 -3.25 7.28
N PHE A 130 -15.16 -3.58 7.21
CA PHE A 130 -16.21 -2.67 6.76
C PHE A 130 -16.27 -1.39 7.61
N SER A 131 -16.36 -1.52 8.94
CA SER A 131 -16.40 -0.35 9.84
C SER A 131 -15.13 0.49 9.75
N HIS A 132 -13.98 -0.12 9.45
CA HIS A 132 -12.74 0.62 9.29
C HIS A 132 -12.73 1.40 7.96
N LEU A 133 -13.16 0.79 6.86
CA LEU A 133 -13.35 1.48 5.58
C LEU A 133 -14.39 2.61 5.68
N GLU A 134 -15.47 2.40 6.44
CA GLU A 134 -16.50 3.42 6.71
C GLU A 134 -15.90 4.61 7.48
N ARG A 135 -15.08 4.36 8.52
CA ARG A 135 -14.36 5.43 9.22
C ARG A 135 -13.42 6.23 8.30
N ILE A 136 -12.69 5.56 7.42
CA ILE A 136 -11.79 6.22 6.45
C ILE A 136 -12.62 7.06 5.48
N ASN A 137 -13.73 6.52 4.96
CA ASN A 137 -14.67 7.25 4.14
C ASN A 137 -15.16 8.53 4.82
N ASP A 138 -15.66 8.41 6.05
CA ASP A 138 -16.26 9.53 6.78
C ASP A 138 -15.21 10.60 7.09
N PHE A 139 -13.97 10.19 7.40
CA PHE A 139 -12.85 11.10 7.52
C PHE A 139 -12.61 11.89 6.21
N MET A 140 -12.55 11.22 5.06
CA MET A 140 -12.34 11.86 3.75
C MET A 140 -13.49 12.80 3.36
N VAL A 141 -14.74 12.43 3.69
CA VAL A 141 -15.91 13.29 3.49
C VAL A 141 -15.79 14.55 4.36
N LYS A 142 -15.46 14.39 5.65
CA LYS A 142 -15.32 15.50 6.60
C LYS A 142 -14.14 16.41 6.25
N ARG A 143 -13.00 15.85 5.84
CA ARG A 143 -11.78 16.60 5.53
C ARG A 143 -11.93 17.43 4.25
N GLY A 144 -12.61 16.89 3.23
CA GLY A 144 -12.92 17.60 1.98
C GLY A 144 -11.70 17.87 1.08
N THR A 145 -10.54 17.30 1.37
CA THR A 145 -9.29 17.43 0.60
C THR A 145 -9.15 16.32 -0.44
N ARG A 146 -8.22 16.50 -1.38
CA ARG A 146 -7.91 15.50 -2.41
C ARG A 146 -7.33 14.20 -1.82
N PHE A 147 -6.43 14.33 -0.85
CA PHE A 147 -5.68 13.26 -0.18
C PHE A 147 -5.82 13.35 1.35
N LEU A 148 -5.20 12.41 2.09
CA LEU A 148 -5.43 12.26 3.54
C LEU A 148 -5.05 13.51 4.35
N THR A 149 -3.96 14.18 3.97
CA THR A 149 -3.41 15.32 4.73
C THR A 149 -3.56 16.66 4.02
N GLY A 150 -4.10 16.69 2.79
CA GLY A 150 -4.24 17.91 1.99
C GLY A 150 -4.46 17.60 0.51
N ASP A 151 -4.12 18.55 -0.36
CA ASP A 151 -4.26 18.38 -1.81
C ASP A 151 -3.01 17.82 -2.50
N THR A 152 -1.94 17.60 -1.73
CA THR A 152 -0.69 16.98 -2.17
C THR A 152 -0.51 15.64 -1.45
N MET A 153 0.08 14.66 -2.14
CA MET A 153 0.38 13.37 -1.53
C MET A 153 1.33 13.48 -0.34
N SER A 154 1.15 12.58 0.61
CA SER A 154 1.98 12.35 1.78
C SER A 154 2.35 10.87 1.92
N CYS A 155 3.25 10.55 2.86
CA CYS A 155 3.64 9.17 3.17
C CYS A 155 2.45 8.30 3.57
N PHE A 156 1.43 8.88 4.22
CA PHE A 156 0.20 8.17 4.56
C PHE A 156 -0.59 7.73 3.32
N ASP A 157 -0.55 8.53 2.25
CA ASP A 157 -1.21 8.16 0.99
C ASP A 157 -0.45 7.02 0.32
N CYS A 158 0.90 7.07 0.34
CA CYS A 158 1.75 5.99 -0.14
C CYS A 158 1.55 4.67 0.62
N GLU A 159 1.19 4.74 1.91
CA GLU A 159 0.84 3.57 2.72
C GLU A 159 -0.59 3.07 2.42
N LEU A 160 -1.58 3.97 2.37
CA LEU A 160 -2.99 3.60 2.23
C LEU A 160 -3.35 3.12 0.82
N MET A 161 -2.82 3.75 -0.23
CA MET A 161 -3.20 3.46 -1.62
C MET A 161 -2.95 2.00 -2.02
N PRO A 162 -1.75 1.40 -1.79
CA PRO A 162 -1.50 0.00 -2.09
C PRO A 162 -2.42 -0.94 -1.28
N ARG A 163 -2.68 -0.61 -0.01
CA ARG A 163 -3.56 -1.40 0.87
C ARG A 163 -4.99 -1.40 0.37
N LEU A 164 -5.52 -0.25 -0.06
CA LEU A 164 -6.86 -0.17 -0.65
C LEU A 164 -6.96 -0.97 -1.96
N GLN A 165 -5.92 -0.95 -2.80
CA GLN A 165 -5.90 -1.76 -4.01
C GLN A 165 -5.88 -3.26 -3.69
N HIS A 166 -5.05 -3.69 -2.73
CA HIS A 166 -5.04 -5.07 -2.24
C HIS A 166 -6.40 -5.49 -1.67
N ILE A 167 -7.05 -4.62 -0.89
CA ILE A 167 -8.40 -4.87 -0.37
C ILE A 167 -9.40 -5.04 -1.52
N ARG A 168 -9.41 -4.10 -2.47
CA ARG A 168 -10.34 -4.13 -3.61
C ARG A 168 -10.21 -5.42 -4.42
N ILE A 169 -8.98 -5.83 -4.73
CA ILE A 169 -8.70 -7.00 -5.56
C ILE A 169 -8.84 -8.29 -4.77
N GLY A 170 -8.14 -8.40 -3.64
CA GLY A 170 -8.07 -9.62 -2.84
C GLY A 170 -9.39 -9.95 -2.16
N ALA A 171 -10.09 -8.97 -1.58
CA ALA A 171 -11.37 -9.24 -0.92
C ALA A 171 -12.44 -9.70 -1.93
N LYS A 172 -12.42 -9.15 -3.15
CA LYS A 172 -13.28 -9.60 -4.24
C LYS A 172 -12.93 -11.03 -4.67
N ALA A 173 -11.64 -11.32 -4.89
CA ALA A 173 -11.18 -12.62 -5.36
C ALA A 173 -11.47 -13.75 -4.35
N PHE A 174 -11.21 -13.52 -3.05
CA PHE A 174 -11.32 -14.57 -2.03
C PHE A 174 -12.66 -14.62 -1.31
N ARG A 175 -13.41 -13.50 -1.26
CA ARG A 175 -14.63 -13.37 -0.45
C ARG A 175 -15.81 -12.74 -1.17
N LYS A 176 -15.68 -12.41 -2.47
CA LYS A 176 -16.70 -11.70 -3.26
C LYS A 176 -17.16 -10.39 -2.62
N PHE A 177 -16.30 -9.79 -1.80
CA PHE A 177 -16.55 -8.50 -1.19
C PHE A 177 -16.18 -7.39 -2.16
N GLU A 178 -17.03 -6.38 -2.24
CA GLU A 178 -16.75 -5.15 -2.96
C GLU A 178 -16.87 -3.97 -1.99
N ILE A 179 -16.02 -2.96 -2.18
CA ILE A 179 -16.11 -1.71 -1.41
C ILE A 179 -17.47 -1.07 -1.75
N PRO A 180 -18.35 -0.83 -0.75
CA PRO A 180 -19.69 -0.31 -1.00
C PRO A 180 -19.69 1.01 -1.77
N ASN A 181 -20.59 1.15 -2.75
CA ASN A 181 -20.75 2.40 -3.53
C ASN A 181 -21.12 3.61 -2.65
N LYS A 182 -21.74 3.37 -1.48
CA LYS A 182 -22.07 4.42 -0.50
C LYS A 182 -20.83 5.10 0.11
N PHE A 183 -19.65 4.50 0.02
CA PHE A 183 -18.41 5.09 0.51
C PHE A 183 -17.83 6.10 -0.49
N GLN A 184 -18.58 7.19 -0.72
CA GLN A 184 -18.27 8.19 -1.75
C GLN A 184 -16.93 8.91 -1.51
N GLY A 185 -16.57 9.20 -0.26
CA GLY A 185 -15.28 9.81 0.07
C GLY A 185 -14.12 8.90 -0.30
N LEU A 186 -14.26 7.59 -0.01
CA LEU A 186 -13.26 6.59 -0.36
C LEU A 186 -13.16 6.38 -1.87
N TRP A 187 -14.29 6.29 -2.58
CA TRP A 187 -14.29 6.16 -4.05
C TRP A 187 -13.71 7.39 -4.75
N ARG A 188 -13.99 8.60 -4.24
CA ARG A 188 -13.35 9.84 -4.73
C ARG A 188 -11.84 9.82 -4.51
N TYR A 189 -11.38 9.37 -3.34
CA TYR A 189 -9.96 9.22 -3.05
C TYR A 189 -9.29 8.19 -3.97
N MET A 190 -9.94 7.04 -4.22
CA MET A 190 -9.44 6.03 -5.15
C MET A 190 -9.45 6.52 -6.61
N ALA A 191 -10.40 7.37 -7.01
CA ALA A 191 -10.37 8.01 -8.32
C ALA A 191 -9.13 8.91 -8.47
N ASN A 192 -8.86 9.77 -7.48
CA ASN A 192 -7.63 10.57 -7.45
C ASN A 192 -6.36 9.70 -7.46
N MET A 193 -6.37 8.58 -6.73
CA MET A 193 -5.28 7.60 -6.70
C MET A 193 -4.98 7.03 -8.10
N TYR A 194 -6.00 6.68 -8.87
CA TYR A 194 -5.82 6.12 -10.22
C TYR A 194 -5.37 7.14 -11.26
N GLU A 195 -5.52 8.44 -11.00
CA GLU A 195 -4.97 9.51 -11.86
C GLU A 195 -3.46 9.71 -11.67
N LEU A 196 -2.92 9.36 -10.49
CA LEU A 196 -1.50 9.54 -10.18
C LEU A 196 -0.61 8.64 -11.04
N GLU A 197 0.38 9.24 -11.69
CA GLU A 197 1.35 8.49 -12.48
C GLU A 197 2.24 7.63 -11.57
N ALA A 198 2.61 8.15 -10.39
CA ALA A 198 3.39 7.38 -9.41
C ALA A 198 2.69 6.08 -9.04
N PHE A 199 1.39 6.13 -8.75
CA PHE A 199 0.60 4.94 -8.40
C PHE A 199 0.43 3.99 -9.59
N ARG A 200 0.06 4.49 -10.77
CA ARG A 200 -0.13 3.64 -11.97
C ARG A 200 1.15 2.90 -12.38
N GLN A 201 2.32 3.51 -12.20
CA GLN A 201 3.60 2.90 -12.55
C GLN A 201 4.10 1.89 -11.52
N SER A 202 3.73 2.05 -10.24
CA SER A 202 4.13 1.13 -9.17
C SER A 202 3.09 0.05 -8.87
N CYS A 203 1.85 0.18 -9.35
CA CYS A 203 0.78 -0.77 -9.07
C CYS A 203 1.02 -2.08 -9.84
N PRO A 204 1.11 -3.23 -9.15
CA PRO A 204 1.18 -4.53 -9.81
C PRO A 204 -0.16 -4.87 -10.51
N ALA A 205 -0.12 -5.86 -11.39
CA ALA A 205 -1.35 -6.38 -12.00
C ALA A 205 -2.23 -7.07 -10.94
N ASP A 206 -3.54 -7.11 -11.18
CA ASP A 206 -4.51 -7.72 -10.27
C ASP A 206 -4.15 -9.18 -9.97
N GLN A 207 -3.67 -9.91 -10.97
CA GLN A 207 -3.22 -11.30 -10.86
C GLN A 207 -2.05 -11.45 -9.87
N ASP A 208 -1.08 -10.53 -9.92
CA ASP A 208 0.08 -10.55 -9.03
C ASP A 208 -0.33 -10.22 -7.59
N ILE A 209 -1.26 -9.29 -7.40
CA ILE A 209 -1.84 -8.99 -6.08
C ILE A 209 -2.51 -10.24 -5.50
N ILE A 210 -3.34 -10.92 -6.29
CA ILE A 210 -4.04 -12.12 -5.83
C ILE A 210 -3.03 -13.24 -5.52
N SER A 211 -2.04 -13.45 -6.38
CA SER A 211 -0.98 -14.45 -6.18
C SER A 211 -0.16 -14.17 -4.92
N HIS A 212 0.23 -12.92 -4.70
CA HIS A 212 0.93 -12.47 -3.50
C HIS A 212 0.14 -12.78 -2.23
N ILE A 213 -1.12 -12.33 -2.16
CA ILE A 213 -1.99 -12.55 -1.00
C ILE A 213 -2.23 -14.05 -0.77
N LYS A 214 -2.46 -14.83 -1.85
CA LYS A 214 -2.63 -16.28 -1.80
C LYS A 214 -1.43 -16.95 -1.15
N ASN A 215 -0.23 -16.64 -1.63
CA ASN A 215 1.01 -17.25 -1.16
C ASN A 215 1.35 -16.83 0.27
N GLN A 216 1.19 -15.53 0.57
CA GLN A 216 1.46 -14.97 1.90
C GLN A 216 0.54 -15.56 2.98
N LEU A 217 -0.73 -15.79 2.67
CA LEU A 217 -1.75 -16.20 3.64
C LEU A 217 -2.13 -17.69 3.53
N GLY A 218 -1.48 -18.45 2.65
CA GLY A 218 -1.75 -19.87 2.44
C GLY A 218 -3.18 -20.16 1.92
N LEU A 219 -3.77 -19.22 1.16
CA LEU A 219 -5.14 -19.35 0.67
C LEU A 219 -5.23 -20.29 -0.53
N ARG A 220 -6.41 -20.87 -0.75
CA ARG A 220 -6.74 -21.65 -1.95
C ARG A 220 -7.61 -20.82 -2.89
N THR A 221 -7.34 -20.93 -4.18
CA THR A 221 -8.20 -20.39 -5.24
C THR A 221 -8.42 -21.47 -6.29
N THR A 222 -9.61 -21.51 -6.88
CA THR A 222 -9.97 -22.41 -7.99
C THR A 222 -9.58 -21.84 -9.35
N ALA A 223 -9.31 -20.53 -9.43
CA ALA A 223 -8.93 -19.86 -10.67
C ALA A 223 -7.45 -20.07 -10.99
N ARG A 224 -7.13 -20.32 -12.27
CA ARG A 224 -5.74 -20.41 -12.79
C ARG A 224 -5.23 -19.03 -13.17
N ILE A 225 -5.12 -18.17 -12.15
CA ILE A 225 -4.81 -16.74 -12.29
C ILE A 225 -3.43 -16.51 -12.94
N GLU A 226 -2.49 -17.45 -12.76
CA GLU A 226 -1.13 -17.41 -13.31
C GLU A 226 -1.07 -17.48 -14.86
N LEU A 227 -2.15 -17.90 -15.52
CA LEU A 227 -2.23 -18.00 -16.98
C LEU A 227 -3.06 -16.87 -17.62
N GLU A 228 -3.62 -15.99 -16.80
CA GLU A 228 -4.45 -14.89 -17.27
C GLU A 228 -3.60 -13.72 -17.78
N THR A 229 -4.14 -12.96 -18.74
CA THR A 229 -3.50 -11.72 -19.19
C THR A 229 -3.51 -10.70 -18.04
N PRO A 230 -2.40 -9.99 -17.77
CA PRO A 230 -2.37 -8.96 -16.73
C PRO A 230 -3.48 -7.91 -16.92
N VAL A 231 -4.23 -7.65 -15.85
CA VAL A 231 -5.28 -6.61 -15.80
C VAL A 231 -4.97 -5.66 -14.65
N TYR A 232 -5.36 -4.39 -14.82
CA TYR A 232 -5.18 -3.34 -13.83
C TYR A 232 -6.55 -2.71 -13.53
N THR A 233 -7.22 -3.16 -12.47
CA THR A 233 -8.54 -2.62 -12.12
C THR A 233 -8.41 -1.20 -11.55
N THR A 234 -8.87 -0.23 -12.34
CA THR A 234 -8.86 1.21 -12.03
C THR A 234 -10.23 1.87 -12.22
N SER A 235 -11.26 1.10 -12.61
CA SER A 235 -12.61 1.62 -12.80
C SER A 235 -13.21 2.13 -11.49
N ILE A 236 -14.09 3.12 -11.54
CA ILE A 236 -14.87 3.60 -10.39
C ILE A 236 -16.33 3.20 -10.63
N PRO A 237 -17.07 2.68 -9.63
CA PRO A 237 -18.49 2.37 -9.80
C PRO A 237 -19.26 3.64 -10.17
N MET A 238 -20.23 3.50 -11.09
CA MET A 238 -21.16 4.57 -11.39
C MET A 238 -21.93 4.90 -10.11
N MET A 239 -21.90 6.17 -9.70
CA MET A 239 -22.74 6.61 -8.59
C MET A 239 -24.15 6.81 -9.14
N ASP A 240 -25.12 6.10 -8.58
CA ASP A 240 -26.52 6.37 -8.87
C ASP A 240 -26.84 7.80 -8.39
N SER A 241 -27.23 8.65 -9.34
CA SER A 241 -27.62 10.05 -9.13
C SER A 241 -28.96 10.18 -8.43
#